data_AF-A0A943Q039-F1
#
_entry.id   AF-A0A943Q039-F1
#
_cell.length_a   1.000
_cell.length_b   1.000
_cell.length_c   1.000
_cell.angle_alpha   90.00
_cell.angle_beta   90.00
_cell.angle_gamma   90.00
#
_symmetry.space_group_name_H-M   'P 1'
#
loop_
_entity.id
_entity.type
_entity.pdbx_description
1 polymer ?
#
loop_
_entity_poly.entity_id
_entity_poly.type
_entity_poly.pdbx_seq_one_letter_code
_entity_poly.pdbx_strand_id
1 'polypeptide(L)'
;MKKTWCAFLAALFCMPAGACSKKNADSNFVLLNGFENYESATRAAYKAIYGSIDLTNEHATEGTGAIKLNILHSRQENWSNTESILYAPKLVFDAVDARAGYDLLDVRHVSSFGVDIFNDNDYDAVLLFYIEGNNRIVYDGYAELPAKKQTNAVFSLNRLALKDKGEGCDSFKLAILDPHINEAGEHVYYVDNFYALRTSEPIPEAEKICEDDEILSFSDAGDLDYVSGYAPKGQYGVPEVPEGGVSFSARSPIGSALRLTAFGKNGFENYDFSYFDDNMQKYGVEVNTELVSKIDFTRLLRGDAIVASVFNAHSSLSRTVYLEIEDKNGYTVRNGRRIAPGESAELTLYDKGSVDLRSIAAVRVLYDTFDVFERADLYLNGLGFRRGGE
;
A
#
# COMPACT_ATOMS: atom_id res chain seq x y z
N MET A 1 -37.82 16.84 -33.12
CA MET A 1 -37.38 15.54 -33.64
C MET A 1 -35.86 15.54 -33.75
N LYS A 2 -35.24 14.51 -33.15
CA LYS A 2 -33.84 14.03 -33.31
C LYS A 2 -32.73 14.99 -32.82
N LYS A 3 -32.15 14.75 -31.63
CA LYS A 3 -31.13 13.74 -31.21
C LYS A 3 -29.73 14.41 -31.18
N THR A 4 -29.13 14.63 -30.00
CA THR A 4 -28.02 13.82 -29.39
C THR A 4 -26.78 13.71 -30.31
N TRP A 5 -25.51 13.88 -29.93
CA TRP A 5 -24.78 13.75 -28.67
C TRP A 5 -23.29 14.16 -28.91
N CYS A 6 -22.60 14.49 -27.82
CA CYS A 6 -21.19 14.19 -27.47
C CYS A 6 -20.07 14.21 -28.54
N ALA A 7 -19.09 15.10 -28.32
CA ALA A 7 -17.68 14.80 -28.51
C ALA A 7 -16.83 15.74 -27.63
N PHE A 8 -16.48 15.27 -26.43
CA PHE A 8 -15.44 15.85 -25.57
C PHE A 8 -14.41 14.73 -25.31
N LEU A 9 -13.13 15.11 -25.28
CA LEU A 9 -11.94 14.29 -24.98
C LEU A 9 -11.47 13.28 -26.05
N ALA A 10 -10.64 13.79 -26.97
CA ALA A 10 -9.54 13.04 -27.59
C ALA A 10 -8.52 14.04 -28.13
N ALA A 11 -7.71 14.66 -27.25
CA ALA A 11 -6.54 15.42 -27.67
C ALA A 11 -5.62 15.72 -26.48
N LEU A 12 -4.91 14.71 -25.95
CA LEU A 12 -3.68 14.95 -25.19
C LEU A 12 -2.75 13.73 -25.23
N PHE A 13 -2.46 13.25 -26.44
CA PHE A 13 -1.29 12.42 -26.74
C PHE A 13 -0.87 12.70 -28.19
N CYS A 14 -0.05 13.74 -28.38
CA CYS A 14 0.74 13.95 -29.60
C CYS A 14 2.05 14.64 -29.20
N MET A 15 3.14 13.88 -29.07
CA MET A 15 4.49 14.45 -29.09
C MET A 15 4.81 14.99 -30.49
N PRO A 16 5.50 16.14 -30.64
CA PRO A 16 6.15 16.49 -31.89
C PRO A 16 7.63 16.10 -31.86
N ALA A 17 8.04 15.33 -32.87
CA ALA A 17 9.44 15.18 -33.25
C ALA A 17 9.93 16.48 -33.95
N GLY A 18 11.06 17.03 -33.52
CA GLY A 18 11.68 18.18 -34.17
C GLY A 18 12.93 18.73 -33.47
N ALA A 19 14.10 18.31 -33.98
CA ALA A 19 15.39 19.01 -34.04
C ALA A 19 16.01 19.68 -32.78
N CYS A 20 17.09 19.04 -32.31
CA CYS A 20 18.29 19.61 -31.65
C CYS A 20 18.17 20.98 -30.98
N SER A 21 17.99 20.95 -29.66
CA SER A 21 18.78 21.80 -28.76
C SER A 21 19.20 20.98 -27.54
N LYS A 22 20.51 20.89 -27.29
CA LYS A 22 21.07 20.34 -26.06
C LYS A 22 20.75 21.31 -24.91
N LYS A 23 19.70 20.99 -24.17
CA LYS A 23 19.73 20.90 -22.72
C LYS A 23 19.02 19.60 -22.40
N ASN A 24 19.74 18.61 -21.89
CA ASN A 24 19.11 17.46 -21.27
C ASN A 24 18.23 18.03 -20.16
N ALA A 25 16.92 18.11 -20.41
CA ALA A 25 15.97 18.05 -19.33
C ALA A 25 16.21 16.67 -18.74
N ASP A 26 16.76 16.60 -17.54
CA ASP A 26 16.89 15.36 -16.79
C ASP A 26 15.54 14.67 -16.91
N SER A 27 15.50 13.52 -17.58
CA SER A 27 14.25 12.81 -17.73
C SER A 27 13.82 12.46 -16.32
N ASN A 28 12.65 12.96 -15.92
CA ASN A 28 11.99 12.54 -14.69
C ASN A 28 11.83 11.00 -14.65
N PHE A 29 11.99 10.31 -15.76
CA PHE A 29 12.05 8.85 -15.84
C PHE A 29 13.41 8.28 -15.42
N VAL A 30 13.38 7.33 -14.48
CA VAL A 30 14.52 6.51 -14.06
C VAL A 30 14.15 5.05 -14.30
N LEU A 31 14.83 4.39 -15.24
CA LEU A 31 14.68 2.95 -15.46
C LEU A 31 15.43 2.18 -14.37
N LEU A 32 14.71 1.46 -13.52
CA LEU A 32 15.32 0.58 -12.52
C LEU A 32 15.77 -0.71 -13.18
N ASN A 33 14.90 -1.33 -13.99
CA ASN A 33 15.24 -2.52 -14.76
C ASN A 33 14.31 -2.74 -15.95
N GLY A 34 14.87 -2.91 -17.15
CA GLY A 34 14.14 -3.27 -18.37
C GLY A 34 14.44 -4.69 -18.88
N PHE A 35 15.13 -5.52 -18.08
CA PHE A 35 15.31 -6.95 -18.34
C PHE A 35 15.78 -7.38 -19.74
N GLU A 36 16.51 -6.51 -20.45
CA GLU A 36 16.93 -6.76 -21.84
C GLU A 36 17.98 -7.88 -21.99
N ASN A 37 18.76 -8.15 -20.94
CA ASN A 37 19.89 -9.07 -21.00
C ASN A 37 20.29 -9.63 -19.62
N TYR A 38 21.23 -10.57 -19.61
CA TYR A 38 21.69 -11.24 -18.39
C TYR A 38 22.21 -10.28 -17.33
N GLU A 39 22.99 -9.26 -17.73
CA GLU A 39 23.48 -8.25 -16.79
C GLU A 39 22.31 -7.55 -16.11
N SER A 40 21.30 -7.13 -16.88
CA SER A 40 20.11 -6.48 -16.34
C SER A 40 19.32 -7.39 -15.39
N ALA A 41 19.14 -8.67 -15.72
CA ALA A 41 18.46 -9.64 -14.85
C ALA A 41 19.19 -9.84 -13.51
N THR A 42 20.53 -9.89 -13.53
CA THR A 42 21.31 -10.06 -12.28
C THR A 42 21.26 -8.86 -11.32
N ARG A 43 20.70 -7.73 -11.73
CA ARG A 43 20.48 -6.55 -10.86
C ARG A 43 19.28 -6.72 -9.93
N ALA A 44 18.36 -7.64 -10.24
CA ALA A 44 17.28 -8.00 -9.34
C ALA A 44 17.71 -9.22 -8.51
N ALA A 45 17.53 -9.14 -7.19
CA ALA A 45 17.59 -10.32 -6.35
C ALA A 45 16.23 -11.03 -6.34
N TYR A 46 16.27 -12.33 -6.59
CA TYR A 46 15.08 -13.18 -6.66
C TYR A 46 14.95 -13.95 -5.35
N LYS A 47 13.90 -13.65 -4.58
CA LYS A 47 13.68 -14.29 -3.28
C LYS A 47 12.43 -15.15 -3.33
N ALA A 48 12.56 -16.33 -2.72
CA ALA A 48 11.49 -17.31 -2.60
C ALA A 48 10.82 -17.73 -3.93
N ILE A 49 11.60 -17.69 -5.02
CA ILE A 49 11.19 -18.22 -6.32
C ILE A 49 11.70 -19.66 -6.41
N TYR A 50 10.78 -20.61 -6.28
CA TYR A 50 11.04 -22.02 -6.53
C TYR A 50 10.60 -22.36 -7.95
N GLY A 51 11.52 -22.29 -8.90
CA GLY A 51 11.26 -22.53 -10.32
C GLY A 51 12.38 -22.00 -11.21
N SER A 52 12.03 -21.37 -12.34
CA SER A 52 13.01 -20.80 -13.28
C SER A 52 12.74 -19.33 -13.56
N ILE A 53 13.81 -18.65 -14.00
CA ILE A 53 13.78 -17.25 -14.41
C ILE A 53 14.52 -17.19 -15.72
N ASP A 54 13.78 -16.92 -16.78
CA ASP A 54 14.28 -16.99 -18.14
C ASP A 54 14.13 -15.63 -18.81
N LEU A 55 15.20 -15.18 -19.47
CA LEU A 55 15.12 -14.02 -20.35
C LEU A 55 14.36 -14.41 -21.61
N THR A 56 13.39 -13.59 -21.99
CA THR A 56 12.53 -13.83 -23.15
C THR A 56 12.21 -12.52 -23.85
N ASN A 57 11.80 -12.57 -25.10
CA ASN A 57 11.20 -11.43 -25.81
C ASN A 57 9.67 -11.49 -25.83
N GLU A 58 9.08 -12.56 -25.29
CA GLU A 58 7.64 -12.69 -25.11
C GLU A 58 7.17 -11.65 -24.07
N HIS A 59 6.08 -10.95 -24.38
CA HIS A 59 5.48 -9.93 -23.52
C HIS A 59 6.40 -8.76 -23.12
N ALA A 60 7.53 -8.57 -23.81
CA ALA A 60 8.33 -7.36 -23.68
C ALA A 60 7.50 -6.14 -24.13
N THR A 61 7.38 -5.16 -23.25
CA THR A 61 6.62 -3.93 -23.50
C THR A 61 7.54 -2.81 -23.99
N GLU A 62 8.78 -2.80 -23.53
CA GLU A 62 9.83 -1.89 -23.99
C GLU A 62 11.11 -2.66 -24.35
N GLY A 63 11.91 -2.09 -25.25
CA GLY A 63 13.21 -2.69 -25.61
C GLY A 63 13.10 -4.06 -26.29
N THR A 64 13.93 -5.02 -25.85
CA THR A 64 14.09 -6.34 -26.52
C THR A 64 13.92 -7.54 -25.61
N GLY A 65 13.65 -7.36 -24.32
CA GLY A 65 13.57 -8.46 -23.39
C GLY A 65 12.71 -8.17 -22.16
N ALA A 66 12.17 -9.24 -21.59
CA ALA A 66 11.47 -9.31 -20.31
C ALA A 66 12.01 -10.52 -19.55
N ILE A 67 11.67 -10.66 -18.27
CA ILE A 67 11.85 -11.93 -17.56
C ILE A 67 10.55 -12.71 -17.53
N LYS A 68 10.64 -14.00 -17.84
CA LYS A 68 9.62 -15.00 -17.55
C LYS A 68 9.93 -15.61 -16.18
N LEU A 69 9.06 -15.37 -15.23
CA LEU A 69 9.05 -16.00 -13.92
C LEU A 69 8.17 -17.25 -14.02
N ASN A 70 8.80 -18.42 -13.90
CA ASN A 70 8.10 -19.68 -13.73
C ASN A 70 8.24 -20.11 -12.27
N ILE A 71 7.14 -20.14 -11.55
CA ILE A 71 7.09 -20.58 -10.15
C ILE A 71 6.40 -21.95 -10.14
N LEU A 72 7.13 -23.00 -9.75
CA LEU A 72 6.68 -24.40 -9.88
C LEU A 72 5.83 -24.88 -8.71
N HIS A 73 6.12 -24.39 -7.51
CA HIS A 73 5.31 -24.56 -6.29
C HIS A 73 6.06 -23.98 -5.09
N SER A 74 5.34 -23.57 -4.05
CA SER A 74 5.90 -23.44 -2.70
C SER A 74 5.57 -24.69 -1.87
N ARG A 75 6.41 -25.74 -1.94
CA ARG A 75 6.41 -26.80 -0.92
C ARG A 75 7.82 -27.34 -0.70
N GLN A 76 8.44 -26.89 0.39
CA GLN A 76 8.83 -27.88 1.40
C GLN A 76 7.55 -28.28 2.13
N GLU A 77 7.30 -29.58 2.32
CA GLU A 77 6.00 -30.15 2.74
C GLU A 77 5.43 -29.68 4.08
N ASN A 78 6.12 -28.80 4.82
CA ASN A 78 5.76 -28.40 6.19
C ASN A 78 5.67 -26.88 6.42
N TRP A 79 5.70 -26.06 5.36
CA TRP A 79 5.57 -24.63 5.55
C TRP A 79 4.14 -24.24 5.93
N SER A 80 4.00 -23.52 7.03
CA SER A 80 2.79 -22.83 7.44
C SER A 80 2.40 -21.77 6.43
N ASN A 81 1.12 -21.39 6.38
CA ASN A 81 0.65 -20.26 5.55
C ASN A 81 1.29 -18.91 5.95
N THR A 82 2.04 -18.86 7.06
CA THR A 82 2.89 -17.71 7.44
C THR A 82 4.12 -17.62 6.55
N GLU A 83 4.73 -18.78 6.30
CA GLU A 83 5.92 -18.92 5.49
C GLU A 83 5.58 -18.62 4.03
N SER A 84 4.36 -18.90 3.54
CA SER A 84 3.96 -18.53 2.18
C SER A 84 3.89 -17.01 1.92
N ILE A 85 3.61 -16.18 2.93
CA ILE A 85 3.59 -14.72 2.79
C ILE A 85 5.00 -14.15 3.00
N LEU A 86 5.71 -14.57 4.04
CA LEU A 86 7.11 -14.17 4.26
C LEU A 86 7.99 -14.55 3.07
N TYR A 87 7.73 -15.71 2.48
CA TYR A 87 8.37 -16.26 1.28
C TYR A 87 7.49 -16.13 0.04
N ALA A 88 6.66 -15.09 -0.07
CA ALA A 88 6.02 -14.79 -1.35
C ALA A 88 7.10 -14.56 -2.43
N PRO A 89 6.95 -15.15 -3.64
CA PRO A 89 7.86 -14.91 -4.75
C PRO A 89 8.01 -13.41 -5.00
N LYS A 90 9.24 -12.91 -4.94
CA LYS A 90 9.48 -11.47 -5.05
C LYS A 90 10.77 -11.11 -5.77
N LEU A 91 10.70 -10.00 -6.50
CA LEU A 91 11.84 -9.30 -7.07
C LEU A 91 12.26 -8.19 -6.11
N VAL A 92 13.54 -8.13 -5.81
CA VAL A 92 14.14 -7.11 -4.94
C VAL A 92 15.15 -6.31 -5.73
N PHE A 93 15.05 -4.99 -5.68
CA PHE A 93 15.94 -4.04 -6.34
C PHE A 93 16.54 -3.14 -5.27
N ASP A 94 17.85 -2.95 -5.30
CA ASP A 94 18.52 -2.04 -4.38
C ASP A 94 18.12 -0.58 -4.70
N ALA A 95 18.04 0.27 -3.68
CA ALA A 95 17.73 1.69 -3.87
C ALA A 95 18.85 2.44 -4.64
N VAL A 96 20.05 1.87 -4.74
CA VAL A 96 21.20 2.41 -5.45
C VAL A 96 21.78 1.36 -6.39
N ASP A 97 21.91 1.71 -7.66
CA ASP A 97 22.64 0.89 -8.63
C ASP A 97 23.50 1.78 -9.52
N ALA A 98 24.81 1.73 -9.27
CA ALA A 98 25.80 2.51 -10.02
C ALA A 98 25.92 2.09 -11.49
N ARG A 99 25.58 0.83 -11.83
CA ARG A 99 25.60 0.34 -13.22
C ARG A 99 24.36 0.81 -13.98
N ALA A 100 23.20 0.81 -13.32
CA ALA A 100 21.98 1.39 -13.86
C ALA A 100 21.98 2.93 -13.84
N GLY A 101 22.85 3.54 -13.03
CA GLY A 101 23.06 4.99 -12.98
C GLY A 101 22.03 5.73 -12.12
N TYR A 102 21.45 5.08 -11.10
CA TYR A 102 20.48 5.71 -10.21
C TYR A 102 20.86 5.61 -8.72
N ASP A 103 20.40 6.61 -7.97
CA ASP A 103 20.39 6.67 -6.51
C ASP A 103 19.00 7.16 -6.07
N LEU A 104 18.26 6.29 -5.39
CA LEU A 104 16.92 6.51 -4.90
C LEU A 104 16.84 6.24 -3.38
N LEU A 105 17.92 6.51 -2.64
CA LEU A 105 17.92 6.46 -1.16
C LEU A 105 16.90 7.44 -0.54
N ASP A 106 16.55 8.49 -1.27
CA ASP A 106 15.52 9.45 -0.91
C ASP A 106 14.36 9.43 -1.90
N VAL A 107 13.26 8.78 -1.52
CA VAL A 107 12.06 8.63 -2.35
C VAL A 107 11.10 9.82 -2.24
N ARG A 108 11.41 10.84 -1.45
CA ARG A 108 10.57 12.06 -1.36
C ARG A 108 10.56 12.87 -2.67
N HIS A 109 11.50 12.60 -3.56
CA HIS A 109 11.61 13.18 -4.89
C HIS A 109 11.06 12.26 -6.00
N VAL A 110 10.35 11.19 -5.63
CA VAL A 110 9.66 10.28 -6.55
C VAL A 110 8.15 10.52 -6.45
N SER A 111 7.48 10.64 -7.59
CA SER A 111 6.02 10.74 -7.67
C SER A 111 5.34 9.38 -7.78
N SER A 112 5.96 8.44 -8.50
CA SER A 112 5.41 7.10 -8.67
C SER A 112 6.47 6.09 -9.09
N PHE A 113 6.14 4.82 -8.89
CA PHE A 113 6.81 3.68 -9.52
C PHE A 113 5.86 3.03 -10.52
N GLY A 114 6.41 2.46 -11.59
CA GLY A 114 5.64 1.71 -12.58
C GLY A 114 6.34 0.44 -13.00
N VAL A 115 5.57 -0.60 -13.31
CA VAL A 115 6.07 -1.88 -13.82
C VAL A 115 5.04 -2.52 -14.75
N ASP A 116 5.54 -3.21 -15.77
CA ASP A 116 4.73 -3.98 -16.69
C ASP A 116 4.74 -5.46 -16.31
N ILE A 117 3.56 -6.03 -16.07
CA ILE A 117 3.41 -7.46 -15.74
C ILE A 117 2.34 -8.12 -16.60
N PHE A 118 2.69 -9.21 -17.27
CA PHE A 118 1.74 -10.14 -17.87
C PHE A 118 1.47 -11.29 -16.92
N ASN A 119 0.20 -11.53 -16.59
CA ASN A 119 -0.22 -12.75 -15.90
C ASN A 119 -0.63 -13.80 -16.94
N ASP A 120 0.19 -14.84 -17.12
CA ASP A 120 -0.08 -15.95 -18.05
C ASP A 120 -0.81 -17.11 -17.39
N ASN A 121 -1.48 -16.88 -16.27
CA ASN A 121 -2.35 -17.86 -15.64
C ASN A 121 -3.81 -17.64 -16.05
N ASP A 122 -4.65 -18.65 -15.85
CA ASP A 122 -6.10 -18.60 -16.13
C ASP A 122 -6.92 -18.02 -14.96
N TYR A 123 -6.25 -17.47 -13.96
CA TYR A 123 -6.85 -16.86 -12.76
C TYR A 123 -6.16 -15.53 -12.43
N ASP A 124 -6.83 -14.73 -11.60
CA ASP A 124 -6.32 -13.44 -11.17
C ASP A 124 -5.29 -13.60 -10.04
N ALA A 125 -4.29 -12.72 -10.02
CA ALA A 125 -3.30 -12.62 -8.96
C ALA A 125 -3.17 -11.16 -8.50
N VAL A 126 -2.30 -10.90 -7.52
CA VAL A 126 -2.04 -9.55 -7.01
C VAL A 126 -0.54 -9.27 -7.00
N LEU A 127 -0.18 -8.09 -7.49
CA LEU A 127 1.14 -7.52 -7.31
C LEU A 127 1.13 -6.62 -6.08
N LEU A 128 1.99 -6.90 -5.11
CA LEU A 128 2.31 -5.98 -4.03
C LEU A 128 3.60 -5.25 -4.35
N PHE A 129 3.59 -3.93 -4.16
CA PHE A 129 4.78 -3.09 -4.24
C PHE A 129 5.01 -2.43 -2.89
N TYR A 130 6.26 -2.44 -2.43
CA TYR A 130 6.64 -1.75 -1.21
C TYR A 130 8.07 -1.27 -1.24
N ILE A 131 8.28 -0.20 -0.49
CA ILE A 131 9.57 0.44 -0.27
C ILE A 131 10.02 0.08 1.13
N GLU A 132 11.18 -0.56 1.23
CA GLU A 132 11.84 -0.83 2.49
C GLU A 132 12.85 0.27 2.78
N GLY A 133 12.81 0.80 4.01
CA GLY A 133 13.88 1.61 4.56
C GLY A 133 14.37 1.01 5.87
N ASN A 134 15.27 1.73 6.54
CA ASN A 134 15.92 1.26 7.77
C ASN A 134 14.95 0.66 8.81
N ASN A 135 14.83 -0.66 8.81
CA ASN A 135 13.97 -1.46 9.69
C ASN A 135 12.48 -1.09 9.66
N ARG A 136 11.93 -0.66 8.51
CA ARG A 136 10.49 -0.41 8.32
C ARG A 136 10.06 -0.47 6.86
N ILE A 137 8.77 -0.74 6.65
CA ILE A 137 8.10 -0.44 5.38
C ILE A 137 7.76 1.05 5.37
N VAL A 138 8.18 1.75 4.31
CA VAL A 138 8.01 3.20 4.12
C VAL A 138 6.74 3.49 3.31
N TYR A 139 6.44 2.62 2.36
CA TYR A 139 5.26 2.69 1.50
C TYR A 139 4.86 1.26 1.11
N ASP A 140 3.57 1.06 0.94
CA ASP A 140 2.98 -0.14 0.37
C ASP A 140 1.78 0.19 -0.54
N GLY A 141 1.63 -0.62 -1.58
CA GLY A 141 0.57 -0.51 -2.56
C GLY A 141 0.35 -1.83 -3.27
N TYR A 142 -0.73 -1.92 -4.03
CA TYR A 142 -1.06 -3.13 -4.79
C TYR A 142 -1.62 -2.80 -6.17
N ALA A 143 -1.50 -3.77 -7.07
CA ALA A 143 -2.18 -3.81 -8.35
C ALA A 143 -2.80 -5.19 -8.56
N GLU A 144 -4.02 -5.22 -9.11
CA GLU A 144 -4.64 -6.46 -9.56
C GLU A 144 -3.93 -6.94 -10.84
N LEU A 145 -3.71 -8.24 -10.95
CA LEU A 145 -3.13 -8.89 -12.14
C LEU A 145 -4.18 -9.84 -12.74
N PRO A 146 -5.06 -9.35 -13.63
CA PRO A 146 -6.10 -10.19 -14.18
C PRO A 146 -5.55 -11.31 -15.06
N ALA A 147 -6.26 -12.46 -15.09
CA ALA A 147 -5.91 -13.61 -15.92
C ALA A 147 -5.66 -13.23 -17.38
N LYS A 148 -4.58 -13.75 -17.97
CA LYS A 148 -4.19 -13.58 -19.38
C LYS A 148 -4.12 -12.12 -19.86
N LYS A 149 -3.73 -11.19 -18.98
CA LYS A 149 -3.65 -9.76 -19.31
C LYS A 149 -2.33 -9.13 -18.93
N GLN A 150 -1.92 -8.18 -19.77
CA GLN A 150 -0.87 -7.21 -19.47
C GLN A 150 -1.44 -6.14 -18.55
N THR A 151 -0.73 -5.86 -17.46
CA THR A 151 -1.03 -4.81 -16.51
C THR A 151 0.15 -3.85 -16.45
N ASN A 152 -0.10 -2.58 -16.75
CA ASN A 152 0.82 -1.49 -16.42
C ASN A 152 0.46 -1.02 -15.01
N ALA A 153 1.16 -1.57 -14.00
CA ALA A 153 0.91 -1.25 -12.61
C ALA A 153 1.64 0.05 -12.25
N VAL A 154 0.90 1.04 -11.73
CA VAL A 154 1.45 2.33 -11.31
C VAL A 154 1.12 2.58 -9.84
N PHE A 155 2.16 2.81 -9.05
CA PHE A 155 2.09 3.05 -7.62
C PHE A 155 2.42 4.51 -7.33
N SER A 156 1.38 5.33 -7.16
CA SER A 156 1.53 6.74 -6.79
C SER A 156 1.99 6.87 -5.35
N LEU A 157 3.06 7.63 -5.14
CA LEU A 157 3.59 7.90 -3.82
C LEU A 157 2.92 9.15 -3.23
N ASN A 158 2.32 8.98 -2.06
CA ASN A 158 1.90 10.10 -1.25
C ASN A 158 3.14 10.78 -0.64
N ARG A 159 3.62 11.85 -1.29
CA ARG A 159 4.84 12.55 -0.88
C ARG A 159 4.69 13.28 0.45
N LEU A 160 3.48 13.72 0.81
CA LEU A 160 3.22 14.34 2.10
C LEU A 160 3.39 13.31 3.24
N ALA A 161 2.89 12.09 3.06
CA ALA A 161 3.17 11.00 3.98
C ALA A 161 4.66 10.63 4.05
N LEU A 162 5.41 10.76 2.95
CA LEU A 162 6.82 10.39 2.90
C LEU A 162 7.77 11.44 3.49
N LYS A 163 7.29 12.65 3.81
CA LYS A 163 8.12 13.79 4.25
C LYS A 163 9.15 13.43 5.33
N ASP A 164 8.70 12.72 6.36
CA ASP A 164 9.52 12.33 7.52
C ASP A 164 10.02 10.88 7.47
N LYS A 165 9.59 10.11 6.46
CA LYS A 165 9.84 8.66 6.37
C LYS A 165 10.55 8.18 5.11
N GLY A 166 10.70 9.03 4.10
CA GLY A 166 11.24 8.70 2.78
C GLY A 166 12.76 8.82 2.61
N GLU A 167 13.51 9.23 3.64
CA GLU A 167 14.99 9.16 3.62
C GLU A 167 15.48 7.78 4.07
N GLY A 168 16.60 7.33 3.49
CA GLY A 168 17.26 6.07 3.88
C GLY A 168 16.46 4.85 3.46
N CYS A 169 15.91 4.89 2.25
CA CYS A 169 15.33 3.73 1.58
C CYS A 169 16.44 2.77 1.14
N ASP A 170 16.25 1.49 1.39
CA ASP A 170 17.26 0.46 1.14
C ASP A 170 16.93 -0.36 -0.11
N SER A 171 15.65 -0.70 -0.31
CA SER A 171 15.23 -1.52 -1.44
C SER A 171 13.78 -1.32 -1.86
N PHE A 172 13.50 -1.73 -3.09
CA PHE A 172 12.18 -1.79 -3.70
C PHE A 172 11.80 -3.26 -3.94
N LYS A 173 10.57 -3.63 -3.63
CA LYS A 173 10.14 -5.03 -3.69
C LYS A 173 8.83 -5.16 -4.45
N LEU A 174 8.82 -6.08 -5.42
CA LEU A 174 7.65 -6.50 -6.18
C LEU A 174 7.34 -7.95 -5.79
N ALA A 175 6.30 -8.16 -4.98
CA ALA A 175 5.89 -9.49 -4.53
C ALA A 175 4.61 -9.92 -5.24
N ILE A 176 4.57 -11.17 -5.70
CA ILE A 176 3.40 -11.75 -6.34
C ILE A 176 2.65 -12.57 -5.29
N LEU A 177 1.42 -12.15 -5.02
CA LEU A 177 0.46 -12.94 -4.26
C LEU A 177 -0.42 -13.70 -5.24
N ASP A 178 -0.15 -15.00 -5.33
CA ASP A 178 -0.90 -15.93 -6.15
C ASP A 178 -1.71 -16.85 -5.22
N PRO A 179 -3.06 -16.82 -5.29
CA PRO A 179 -3.92 -17.64 -4.45
C PRO A 179 -3.79 -19.14 -4.72
N HIS A 180 -3.31 -19.50 -5.92
CA HIS A 180 -3.12 -20.88 -6.36
C HIS A 180 -1.67 -21.35 -6.23
N ILE A 181 -0.74 -20.56 -5.67
CA ILE A 181 0.71 -20.86 -5.63
C ILE A 181 1.13 -22.22 -5.01
N ASN A 182 0.19 -22.86 -4.31
CA ASN A 182 0.36 -24.18 -3.68
C ASN A 182 -0.26 -25.33 -4.48
N GLU A 183 -0.99 -25.02 -5.55
CA GLU A 183 -1.52 -25.98 -6.48
C GLU A 183 -0.39 -26.55 -7.35
N ALA A 184 -0.57 -27.76 -7.86
CA ALA A 184 0.42 -28.37 -8.73
C ALA A 184 0.34 -27.72 -10.11
N GLY A 185 1.43 -27.13 -10.60
CA GLY A 185 1.47 -26.53 -11.92
C GLY A 185 2.58 -25.49 -12.04
N GLU A 186 2.78 -24.99 -13.26
CA GLU A 186 3.63 -23.82 -13.48
C GLU A 186 2.79 -22.56 -13.32
N HIS A 187 3.24 -21.65 -12.47
CA HIS A 187 2.66 -20.33 -12.26
C HIS A 187 3.52 -19.32 -13.00
N VAL A 188 2.98 -18.72 -14.05
CA VAL A 188 3.80 -17.99 -15.04
C VAL A 188 3.46 -16.51 -15.08
N TYR A 189 4.48 -15.68 -14.87
CA TYR A 189 4.38 -14.22 -14.96
C TYR A 189 5.52 -13.67 -15.81
N TYR A 190 5.25 -12.65 -16.61
CA TYR A 190 6.27 -11.93 -17.35
C TYR A 190 6.39 -10.54 -16.75
N VAL A 191 7.60 -10.10 -16.43
CA VAL A 191 7.87 -8.80 -15.82
C VAL A 191 8.84 -8.01 -16.68
N ASP A 192 8.48 -6.76 -16.95
CA ASP A 192 9.25 -5.83 -17.75
C ASP A 192 9.15 -4.39 -17.19
N ASN A 193 10.07 -3.52 -17.64
CA ASN A 193 10.00 -2.07 -17.53
C ASN A 193 9.69 -1.56 -16.11
N PHE A 194 10.49 -1.95 -15.13
CA PHE A 194 10.38 -1.38 -13.79
C PHE A 194 11.08 -0.02 -13.74
N TYR A 195 10.34 1.03 -13.43
CA TYR A 195 10.82 2.41 -13.44
C TYR A 195 10.28 3.25 -12.27
N ALA A 196 10.93 4.39 -12.04
CA ALA A 196 10.49 5.43 -11.13
C ALA A 196 10.34 6.75 -11.89
N LEU A 197 9.32 7.52 -11.54
CA LEU A 197 9.14 8.90 -12.00
C LEU A 197 9.54 9.84 -10.88
N ARG A 198 10.62 10.59 -11.10
CA ARG A 198 11.05 11.70 -10.25
C ARG A 198 10.20 12.93 -10.48
N THR A 199 10.14 13.77 -9.46
CA THR A 199 9.50 15.08 -9.52
C THR A 199 10.38 16.12 -8.86
N SER A 200 10.45 17.29 -9.49
CA SER A 200 11.07 18.49 -8.94
C SER A 200 10.09 19.35 -8.14
N GLU A 201 8.80 18.98 -8.11
CA GLU A 201 7.81 19.72 -7.34
C GLU A 201 8.17 19.65 -5.85
N PRO A 202 7.95 20.73 -5.08
CA PRO A 202 8.13 20.69 -3.64
C PRO A 202 7.21 19.63 -3.02
N ILE A 203 7.61 19.08 -1.87
CA ILE A 203 6.70 18.25 -1.07
C ILE A 203 5.55 19.16 -0.62
N PRO A 204 4.28 18.76 -0.82
CA PRO A 204 3.15 19.54 -0.34
C PRO A 204 3.24 19.81 1.16
N GLU A 205 2.75 20.97 1.61
CA GLU A 205 2.54 21.23 3.04
C GLU A 205 1.17 20.68 3.45
N ALA A 206 1.04 20.28 4.72
CA ALA A 206 -0.26 19.86 5.25
C ALA A 206 -1.15 21.10 5.49
N GLU A 207 -1.86 21.57 4.45
CA GLU A 207 -2.67 22.80 4.49
C GLU A 207 -4.12 22.58 4.94
N LYS A 208 -4.57 21.33 5.11
CA LYS A 208 -5.96 21.05 5.50
C LYS A 208 -6.32 21.75 6.82
N ILE A 209 -7.31 22.64 6.74
CA ILE A 209 -7.95 23.25 7.90
C ILE A 209 -9.03 22.28 8.37
N CYS A 210 -8.80 21.68 9.53
CA CYS A 210 -9.78 20.82 10.20
C CYS A 210 -10.91 21.69 10.80
N GLU A 211 -12.16 21.40 10.44
CA GLU A 211 -13.32 21.96 11.13
C GLU A 211 -13.36 21.48 12.59
N ASP A 212 -14.13 22.16 13.45
CA ASP A 212 -14.14 21.93 14.91
C ASP A 212 -14.42 20.47 15.33
N ASP A 213 -15.05 19.67 14.46
CA ASP A 213 -15.41 18.26 14.69
C ASP A 213 -14.87 17.28 13.61
N GLU A 214 -14.03 17.72 12.66
CA GLU A 214 -13.48 16.87 11.58
C GLU A 214 -11.96 16.76 11.64
N ILE A 215 -11.42 15.55 11.53
CA ILE A 215 -10.00 15.31 11.25
C ILE A 215 -9.83 15.03 9.74
N LEU A 216 -10.51 13.98 9.24
CA LEU A 216 -10.58 13.62 7.82
C LEU A 216 -11.97 13.05 7.48
N SER A 217 -12.71 13.65 6.55
CA SER A 217 -14.01 13.15 6.10
C SER A 217 -13.93 12.10 5.00
N PHE A 218 -12.84 12.04 4.24
CA PHE A 218 -12.71 11.20 3.04
C PHE A 218 -13.84 11.42 2.02
N SER A 219 -14.32 12.66 1.95
CA SER A 219 -15.36 13.06 1.00
C SER A 219 -14.78 13.29 -0.42
N ASP A 220 -13.51 13.65 -0.50
CA ASP A 220 -12.73 13.83 -1.73
C ASP A 220 -11.40 13.05 -1.70
N ALA A 221 -10.79 12.88 -2.87
CA ALA A 221 -9.58 12.09 -3.04
C ALA A 221 -8.31 12.76 -2.45
N GLY A 222 -8.32 14.08 -2.24
CA GLY A 222 -7.20 14.82 -1.66
C GLY A 222 -6.93 14.43 -0.21
N ASP A 223 -7.93 13.91 0.50
CA ASP A 223 -7.74 13.37 1.85
C ASP A 223 -6.77 12.16 1.90
N LEU A 224 -6.52 11.49 0.76
CA LEU A 224 -5.49 10.45 0.67
C LEU A 224 -4.09 10.96 0.97
N ASP A 225 -3.81 12.22 0.69
CA ASP A 225 -2.48 12.80 0.91
C ASP A 225 -2.15 12.88 2.42
N TYR A 226 -3.17 12.78 3.28
CA TYR A 226 -3.03 12.86 4.73
C TYR A 226 -3.04 11.50 5.42
N VAL A 227 -2.99 10.39 4.68
CA VAL A 227 -2.93 9.04 5.24
C VAL A 227 -1.85 8.20 4.59
N SER A 228 -1.30 7.27 5.36
CA SER A 228 -0.35 6.27 4.89
C SER A 228 -0.67 4.91 5.49
N GLY A 229 -0.38 3.84 4.74
CA GLY A 229 -0.36 2.49 5.28
C GLY A 229 0.52 2.42 6.54
N TYR A 230 0.05 1.67 7.53
CA TYR A 230 0.74 1.50 8.81
C TYR A 230 0.60 0.07 9.31
N ALA A 231 1.73 -0.52 9.66
CA ALA A 231 1.82 -1.79 10.39
C ALA A 231 2.61 -1.55 11.68
N PRO A 232 2.07 -1.88 12.87
CA PRO A 232 2.83 -1.78 14.11
C PRO A 232 4.04 -2.73 14.07
N LYS A 233 5.13 -2.31 14.71
CA LYS A 233 6.22 -3.24 15.03
C LYS A 233 5.76 -4.13 16.17
N GLY A 234 5.89 -5.44 16.03
CA GLY A 234 5.85 -6.31 17.20
C GLY A 234 7.24 -6.71 17.66
N GLN A 235 7.27 -7.55 18.69
CA GLN A 235 8.49 -8.00 19.35
C GLN A 235 9.54 -8.60 18.41
N TYR A 236 9.13 -9.18 17.28
CA TYR A 236 10.00 -9.84 16.31
C TYR A 236 10.21 -9.03 15.01
N GLY A 237 9.78 -7.77 14.97
CA GLY A 237 9.99 -6.87 13.83
C GLY A 237 8.72 -6.53 13.05
N VAL A 238 8.91 -6.12 11.79
CA VAL A 238 7.84 -5.78 10.83
C VAL A 238 7.62 -6.99 9.92
N PRO A 239 6.37 -7.27 9.46
CA PRO A 239 6.15 -8.26 8.41
C PRO A 239 7.06 -8.00 7.18
N GLU A 240 7.67 -9.05 6.62
CA GLU A 240 8.55 -8.89 5.44
C GLU A 240 7.77 -8.58 4.15
N VAL A 241 6.45 -8.74 4.15
CA VAL A 241 5.54 -8.40 3.05
C VAL A 241 4.38 -7.61 3.64
N PRO A 242 4.02 -6.45 3.06
CA PRO A 242 2.88 -5.66 3.53
C PRO A 242 1.57 -6.39 3.27
N GLU A 243 0.55 -6.04 4.03
CA GLU A 243 -0.75 -6.69 3.93
C GLU A 243 -1.62 -6.08 2.83
N GLY A 244 -1.27 -4.96 2.19
CA GLY A 244 -2.01 -4.46 1.04
C GLY A 244 -1.80 -2.98 0.78
N GLY A 245 -2.84 -2.24 0.41
CA GLY A 245 -2.69 -0.84 0.08
C GLY A 245 -3.94 0.00 0.30
N VAL A 246 -3.74 1.31 0.21
CA VAL A 246 -4.73 2.33 0.53
C VAL A 246 -5.16 3.04 -0.75
N SER A 247 -6.46 3.25 -0.92
CA SER A 247 -7.03 3.92 -2.10
C SER A 247 -8.28 4.71 -1.77
N PHE A 248 -8.68 5.63 -2.64
CA PHE A 248 -9.95 6.35 -2.50
C PHE A 248 -11.03 5.69 -3.35
N SER A 249 -12.25 5.58 -2.81
CA SER A 249 -13.40 5.05 -3.54
C SER A 249 -14.61 5.97 -3.38
N ALA A 250 -14.95 6.69 -4.45
CA ALA A 250 -16.16 7.52 -4.54
C ALA A 250 -17.46 6.71 -4.71
N ARG A 251 -17.36 5.40 -4.99
CA ARG A 251 -18.50 4.51 -5.26
C ARG A 251 -18.54 3.34 -4.28
N SER A 252 -18.18 3.60 -3.02
CA SER A 252 -18.30 2.58 -1.98
C SER A 252 -19.78 2.40 -1.56
N PRO A 253 -20.12 1.32 -0.86
CA PRO A 253 -21.46 1.12 -0.30
C PRO A 253 -21.92 2.22 0.68
N ILE A 254 -20.98 3.03 1.19
CA ILE A 254 -21.22 4.12 2.15
C ILE A 254 -20.90 5.51 1.58
N GLY A 255 -20.75 5.64 0.26
CA GLY A 255 -20.42 6.90 -0.42
C GLY A 255 -18.93 7.03 -0.73
N SER A 256 -18.41 8.27 -0.71
CA SER A 256 -16.96 8.49 -0.76
C SER A 256 -16.31 8.00 0.54
N ALA A 257 -15.27 7.20 0.40
CA ALA A 257 -14.55 6.65 1.54
C ALA A 257 -13.10 6.29 1.17
N LEU A 258 -12.26 6.26 2.20
CA LEU A 258 -10.97 5.58 2.16
C LEU A 258 -11.20 4.08 2.10
N ARG A 259 -10.72 3.42 1.04
CA ARG A 259 -10.71 1.97 0.91
C ARG A 259 -9.36 1.43 1.36
N LEU A 260 -9.40 0.65 2.42
CA LEU A 260 -8.29 -0.14 2.90
C LEU A 260 -8.44 -1.55 2.34
N THR A 261 -7.47 -1.99 1.55
CA THR A 261 -7.44 -3.36 1.06
C THR A 261 -6.32 -4.10 1.76
N ALA A 262 -6.66 -5.18 2.45
CA ALA A 262 -5.71 -6.19 2.87
C ALA A 262 -5.88 -7.50 2.10
N PHE A 263 -4.75 -8.07 1.73
CA PHE A 263 -4.51 -9.43 1.33
C PHE A 263 -3.71 -10.06 2.46
N GLY A 264 -4.16 -11.19 2.98
CA GLY A 264 -3.41 -11.88 3.99
C GLY A 264 -3.65 -13.38 4.00
N LYS A 265 -3.56 -13.94 5.20
CA LYS A 265 -3.22 -15.33 5.53
C LYS A 265 -4.42 -16.25 5.68
N ASN A 266 -4.22 -17.57 5.53
CA ASN A 266 -5.27 -18.58 5.43
C ASN A 266 -5.78 -18.87 6.81
N GLY A 267 -7.10 -18.86 6.90
CA GLY A 267 -7.81 -19.38 8.03
C GLY A 267 -7.54 -20.85 8.17
N PHE A 268 -6.80 -21.20 9.22
CA PHE A 268 -6.87 -22.53 9.79
C PHE A 268 -6.81 -22.42 11.30
N GLU A 269 -7.84 -23.00 11.94
CA GLU A 269 -8.09 -23.06 13.39
C GLU A 269 -7.04 -23.87 14.18
N ASN A 270 -5.90 -24.26 13.59
CA ASN A 270 -5.00 -25.27 14.17
C ASN A 270 -3.52 -24.89 14.23
N TYR A 271 -3.17 -23.60 14.10
CA TYR A 271 -1.79 -23.15 14.31
C TYR A 271 -1.66 -22.24 15.53
N ASP A 272 -0.62 -22.47 16.31
CA ASP A 272 -0.27 -21.66 17.47
C ASP A 272 0.42 -20.37 17.00
N PHE A 273 -0.35 -19.29 16.95
CA PHE A 273 0.14 -17.94 16.63
C PHE A 273 0.80 -17.26 17.84
N SER A 274 1.01 -17.94 18.97
CA SER A 274 1.69 -17.38 20.16
C SER A 274 3.09 -16.83 19.89
N TYR A 275 3.69 -17.18 18.75
CA TYR A 275 4.95 -16.62 18.27
C TYR A 275 4.84 -15.18 17.74
N PHE A 276 3.65 -14.68 17.38
CA PHE A 276 3.46 -13.30 16.93
C PHE A 276 2.71 -12.52 18.00
N ASP A 277 3.30 -11.41 18.46
CA ASP A 277 2.64 -10.42 19.31
C ASP A 277 1.37 -9.89 18.61
N ASP A 278 0.31 -9.61 19.37
CA ASP A 278 -0.96 -8.99 18.96
C ASP A 278 -0.74 -7.78 18.02
N ASN A 279 0.39 -7.08 18.14
CA ASN A 279 0.76 -5.95 17.29
C ASN A 279 1.24 -6.33 15.89
N MET A 280 1.83 -7.51 15.69
CA MET A 280 2.31 -7.96 14.36
C MET A 280 1.18 -8.41 13.43
N GLN A 281 -0.05 -8.47 13.93
CA GLN A 281 -1.25 -8.98 13.25
C GLN A 281 -2.24 -7.85 12.96
N LYS A 282 -1.73 -6.63 12.84
CA LYS A 282 -2.52 -5.44 12.63
C LYS A 282 -1.94 -4.64 11.49
N TYR A 283 -2.84 -4.12 10.68
CA TYR A 283 -2.52 -3.18 9.62
C TYR A 283 -3.65 -2.17 9.49
N GLY A 284 -3.35 -1.05 8.87
CA GLY A 284 -4.35 -0.03 8.57
C GLY A 284 -3.67 1.24 8.15
N VAL A 285 -4.15 2.36 8.69
CA VAL A 285 -3.66 3.68 8.31
C VAL A 285 -3.30 4.52 9.52
N GLU A 286 -2.30 5.36 9.30
CA GLU A 286 -1.90 6.44 10.18
C GLU A 286 -2.18 7.77 9.49
N VAL A 287 -2.78 8.70 10.24
CA VAL A 287 -2.95 10.10 9.80
C VAL A 287 -1.59 10.77 9.83
N ASN A 288 -1.31 11.56 8.80
CA ASN A 288 -0.09 12.34 8.67
C ASN A 288 0.21 13.12 9.96
N THR A 289 1.40 12.91 10.50
CA THR A 289 1.85 13.47 11.79
C THR A 289 1.88 15.00 11.79
N GLU A 290 2.16 15.64 10.65
CA GLU A 290 2.12 17.10 10.52
C GLU A 290 0.68 17.61 10.65
N LEU A 291 -0.29 16.94 10.02
CA LEU A 291 -1.71 17.27 10.19
C LEU A 291 -2.12 17.09 11.66
N VAL A 292 -1.79 15.96 12.28
CA VAL A 292 -2.06 15.69 13.69
C VAL A 292 -1.49 16.80 14.58
N SER A 293 -0.27 17.27 14.31
CA SER A 293 0.37 18.33 15.10
C SER A 293 -0.32 19.70 15.02
N LYS A 294 -1.11 19.94 13.97
CA LYS A 294 -1.86 21.18 13.76
C LYS A 294 -3.25 21.16 14.42
N ILE A 295 -3.71 19.99 14.85
CA ILE A 295 -5.02 19.80 15.48
C ILE A 295 -4.93 20.14 16.97
N ASP A 296 -5.81 21.04 17.42
CA ASP A 296 -5.91 21.43 18.83
C ASP A 296 -6.80 20.44 19.62
N PHE A 297 -6.22 19.30 19.98
CA PHE A 297 -6.86 18.29 20.82
C PHE A 297 -7.19 18.78 22.23
N THR A 298 -6.67 19.94 22.68
CA THR A 298 -6.99 20.49 24.00
C THR A 298 -8.44 20.98 24.09
N ARG A 299 -9.10 21.16 22.95
CA ARG A 299 -10.51 21.53 22.86
C ARG A 299 -11.44 20.36 23.19
N LEU A 300 -10.92 19.14 23.38
CA LEU A 300 -11.71 18.00 23.81
C LEU A 300 -12.05 18.10 25.30
N LEU A 301 -13.34 18.23 25.58
CA LEU A 301 -13.88 18.27 26.94
C LEU A 301 -14.13 16.86 27.48
N ARG A 302 -14.30 16.75 28.80
CA ARG A 302 -14.65 15.48 29.44
C ARG A 302 -16.00 14.99 28.89
N GLY A 303 -15.99 13.86 28.20
CA GLY A 303 -17.17 13.30 27.51
C GLY A 303 -17.08 13.38 25.99
N ASP A 304 -16.17 14.20 25.46
CA ASP A 304 -15.82 14.21 24.05
C ASP A 304 -15.07 12.93 23.69
N ALA A 305 -15.14 12.56 22.41
CA ALA A 305 -14.48 11.37 21.90
C ALA A 305 -13.89 11.62 20.51
N ILE A 306 -12.82 10.89 20.21
CA ILE A 306 -12.36 10.70 18.83
C ILE A 306 -13.18 9.55 18.26
N VAL A 307 -13.68 9.72 17.04
CA VAL A 307 -14.52 8.73 16.37
C VAL A 307 -14.00 8.38 15.00
N ALA A 308 -14.17 7.13 14.61
CA ALA A 308 -13.93 6.66 13.25
C ALA A 308 -15.09 5.78 12.77
N SER A 309 -15.62 6.07 11.59
CA SER A 309 -16.75 5.35 11.01
C SER A 309 -16.26 4.37 9.94
N VAL A 310 -16.48 3.07 10.18
CA VAL A 310 -15.93 2.01 9.35
C VAL A 310 -17.03 1.07 8.88
N PHE A 311 -17.00 0.70 7.60
CA PHE A 311 -17.84 -0.32 6.99
C PHE A 311 -17.01 -1.52 6.56
N ASN A 312 -17.49 -2.71 6.92
CA ASN A 312 -16.89 -3.96 6.50
C ASN A 312 -17.58 -4.48 5.25
N ALA A 313 -16.94 -4.33 4.08
CA ALA A 313 -17.51 -4.78 2.81
C ALA A 313 -17.30 -6.26 2.52
N HIS A 314 -16.68 -7.00 3.43
CA HIS A 314 -16.51 -8.43 3.28
C HIS A 314 -17.87 -9.12 3.22
N SER A 315 -17.94 -10.20 2.44
CA SER A 315 -19.16 -10.98 2.21
C SER A 315 -19.51 -11.95 3.35
N SER A 316 -18.55 -12.29 4.19
CA SER A 316 -18.60 -13.51 5.03
C SER A 316 -17.84 -13.39 6.36
N LEU A 317 -16.78 -12.57 6.44
CA LEU A 317 -15.94 -12.48 7.64
C LEU A 317 -16.16 -11.20 8.44
N SER A 318 -16.35 -11.34 9.75
CA SER A 318 -16.31 -10.21 10.68
C SER A 318 -14.87 -9.74 10.87
N ARG A 319 -14.66 -8.42 10.99
CA ARG A 319 -13.34 -7.82 11.23
C ARG A 319 -13.32 -7.06 12.53
N THR A 320 -12.27 -7.25 13.34
CA THR A 320 -12.03 -6.34 14.47
C THR A 320 -11.26 -5.14 13.96
N VAL A 321 -11.82 -3.95 14.16
CA VAL A 321 -11.19 -2.69 13.80
C VAL A 321 -10.93 -1.91 15.08
N TYR A 322 -9.86 -1.14 15.09
CA TYR A 322 -9.35 -0.42 16.23
C TYR A 322 -9.12 1.03 15.85
N LEU A 323 -9.53 1.93 16.74
CA LEU A 323 -9.08 3.31 16.76
C LEU A 323 -7.99 3.42 17.82
N GLU A 324 -6.84 3.96 17.45
CA GLU A 324 -5.68 4.13 18.32
C GLU A 324 -5.17 5.58 18.28
N ILE A 325 -4.75 6.07 19.44
CA ILE A 325 -3.98 7.30 19.58
C ILE A 325 -2.70 7.05 20.37
N GLU A 326 -1.65 7.78 20.03
CA GLU A 326 -0.35 7.78 20.71
C GLU A 326 0.03 9.21 21.10
N ASP A 327 0.48 9.43 22.33
CA ASP A 327 1.06 10.72 22.73
C ASP A 327 2.57 10.82 22.41
N LYS A 328 3.14 12.01 22.57
CA LYS A 328 4.57 12.27 22.33
C LYS A 328 5.51 11.51 23.27
N ASN A 329 5.01 10.88 24.33
CA ASN A 329 5.81 10.02 25.21
C ASN A 329 5.74 8.54 24.80
N GLY A 330 4.98 8.21 23.75
CA GLY A 330 4.78 6.85 23.25
C GLY A 330 3.70 6.07 23.99
N TYR A 331 2.88 6.71 24.84
CA TYR A 331 1.75 6.03 25.46
C TYR A 331 0.62 5.89 24.45
N THR A 332 0.11 4.67 24.30
CA THR A 332 -0.97 4.34 23.36
C THR A 332 -2.26 4.02 24.09
N VAL A 333 -3.38 4.55 23.62
CA VAL A 333 -4.74 4.08 23.98
C VAL A 333 -5.44 3.60 22.73
N ARG A 334 -6.13 2.47 22.84
CA ARG A 334 -6.85 1.83 21.75
C ARG A 334 -8.26 1.45 22.19
N ASN A 335 -9.21 1.52 21.26
CA ASN A 335 -10.51 0.87 21.41
C ASN A 335 -10.84 0.05 20.16
N GLY A 336 -11.26 -1.20 20.36
CA GLY A 336 -11.56 -2.15 19.30
C GLY A 336 -13.04 -2.50 19.22
N ARG A 337 -13.54 -2.74 18.01
CA ARG A 337 -14.90 -3.22 17.76
C ARG A 337 -14.90 -4.25 16.64
N ARG A 338 -15.59 -5.37 16.87
CA ARG A 338 -15.85 -6.38 15.85
C ARG A 338 -17.04 -5.94 15.00
N ILE A 339 -16.85 -5.90 13.68
CA ILE A 339 -17.82 -5.45 12.68
C ILE A 339 -18.19 -6.64 11.80
N ALA A 340 -19.47 -6.98 11.72
CA ALA A 340 -19.93 -8.10 10.91
C ALA A 340 -19.85 -7.79 9.39
N PRO A 341 -19.90 -8.82 8.53
CA PRO A 341 -19.99 -8.65 7.08
C PRO A 341 -21.15 -7.72 6.68
N GLY A 342 -20.88 -6.74 5.82
CA GLY A 342 -21.90 -5.81 5.31
C GLY A 342 -22.44 -4.83 6.35
N GLU A 343 -21.79 -4.68 7.51
CA GLU A 343 -22.21 -3.75 8.56
C GLU A 343 -21.25 -2.55 8.70
N SER A 344 -21.80 -1.44 9.19
CA SER A 344 -21.04 -0.28 9.64
C SER A 344 -20.95 -0.23 11.15
N ALA A 345 -19.84 0.27 11.67
CA ALA A 345 -19.67 0.57 13.07
C ALA A 345 -18.89 1.86 13.27
N GLU A 346 -19.28 2.60 14.29
CA GLU A 346 -18.47 3.70 14.81
C GLU A 346 -17.56 3.15 15.93
N LEU A 347 -16.27 3.44 15.79
CA LEU A 347 -15.25 3.28 16.81
C LEU A 347 -15.20 4.58 17.61
N THR A 348 -15.23 4.49 18.93
CA THR A 348 -15.21 5.66 19.81
C THR A 348 -14.08 5.53 20.82
N LEU A 349 -13.23 6.55 20.92
CA LEU A 349 -12.16 6.61 21.90
C LEU A 349 -12.38 7.85 22.79
N TYR A 350 -12.77 7.59 24.04
CA TYR A 350 -12.91 8.61 25.08
C TYR A 350 -11.56 8.92 25.72
N ASP A 351 -11.44 10.10 26.33
CA ASP A 351 -10.34 10.39 27.24
C ASP A 351 -10.28 9.34 28.38
N LYS A 352 -9.22 8.54 28.39
CA LYS A 352 -8.95 7.52 29.41
C LYS A 352 -7.87 7.94 30.41
N GLY A 353 -7.41 9.19 30.39
CA GLY A 353 -6.44 9.77 31.33
C GLY A 353 -5.04 9.15 31.32
N SER A 354 -4.79 8.16 30.45
CA SER A 354 -3.50 7.47 30.27
C SER A 354 -2.66 8.05 29.12
N VAL A 355 -3.27 8.89 28.29
CA VAL A 355 -2.65 9.58 27.16
C VAL A 355 -2.84 11.07 27.37
N ASP A 356 -1.79 11.86 27.20
CA ASP A 356 -1.90 13.31 27.26
C ASP A 356 -2.51 13.84 25.95
N LEU A 357 -3.82 14.06 25.96
CA LEU A 357 -4.55 14.59 24.79
C LEU A 357 -4.01 15.94 24.32
N ARG A 358 -3.26 16.68 25.14
CA ARG A 358 -2.63 17.95 24.72
C ARG A 358 -1.37 17.74 23.86
N SER A 359 -0.88 16.51 23.76
CA SER A 359 0.36 16.18 23.07
C SER A 359 0.26 14.89 22.26
N ILE A 360 -0.82 14.76 21.47
CA ILE A 360 -0.97 13.65 20.51
C ILE A 360 0.14 13.70 19.45
N ALA A 361 0.73 12.54 19.19
CA ALA A 361 1.75 12.32 18.17
C ALA A 361 1.20 11.54 16.96
N ALA A 362 0.28 10.60 17.17
CA ALA A 362 -0.29 9.81 16.10
C ALA A 362 -1.77 9.46 16.34
N VAL A 363 -2.51 9.34 15.24
CA VAL A 363 -3.89 8.82 15.20
C VAL A 363 -3.95 7.74 14.12
N ARG A 364 -4.47 6.56 14.48
CA ARG A 364 -4.44 5.37 13.61
C ARG A 364 -5.78 4.65 13.61
N VAL A 365 -6.14 4.10 12.46
CA VAL A 365 -7.22 3.12 12.33
C VAL A 365 -6.60 1.82 11.87
N LEU A 366 -6.61 0.82 12.74
CA LEU A 366 -5.99 -0.50 12.53
C LEU A 366 -7.08 -1.56 12.47
N TYR A 367 -6.82 -2.69 11.86
CA TYR A 367 -7.70 -3.84 11.93
C TYR A 367 -6.87 -5.11 12.09
N ASP A 368 -7.48 -6.10 12.71
CA ASP A 368 -6.89 -7.43 12.81
C ASP A 368 -6.83 -8.08 11.43
N THR A 369 -5.68 -8.66 11.13
CA THR A 369 -5.43 -9.42 9.91
C THR A 369 -5.43 -10.92 10.19
N PHE A 370 -6.30 -11.34 11.10
CA PHE A 370 -6.71 -12.73 11.26
C PHE A 370 -7.79 -13.07 10.21
N ASP A 371 -7.59 -14.17 9.44
CA ASP A 371 -8.46 -14.72 8.37
C ASP A 371 -8.56 -13.93 7.05
N VAL A 372 -7.55 -13.95 6.17
CA VAL A 372 -7.35 -12.87 5.17
C VAL A 372 -6.98 -13.31 3.74
N PHE A 373 -7.17 -14.56 3.29
CA PHE A 373 -7.03 -14.83 1.83
C PHE A 373 -8.22 -14.38 0.98
N GLU A 374 -9.29 -13.87 1.60
CA GLU A 374 -10.23 -13.02 0.88
C GLU A 374 -9.79 -11.57 1.06
N ARG A 375 -9.60 -10.88 -0.07
CA ARG A 375 -9.42 -9.43 -0.15
C ARG A 375 -10.37 -8.76 0.83
N ALA A 376 -9.84 -8.21 1.92
CA ALA A 376 -10.63 -7.49 2.89
C ALA A 376 -10.67 -6.02 2.47
N ASP A 377 -11.83 -5.57 2.00
CA ASP A 377 -12.08 -4.16 1.76
C ASP A 377 -12.81 -3.56 2.97
N LEU A 378 -12.11 -2.71 3.71
CA LEU A 378 -12.70 -1.86 4.75
C LEU A 378 -12.82 -0.45 4.21
N TYR A 379 -13.97 0.18 4.46
CA TYR A 379 -14.22 1.55 4.03
C TYR A 379 -14.34 2.46 5.24
N LEU A 380 -13.47 3.47 5.33
CA LEU A 380 -13.46 4.50 6.36
C LEU A 380 -14.01 5.80 5.74
N ASN A 381 -15.14 6.30 6.25
CA ASN A 381 -15.83 7.49 5.73
C ASN A 381 -15.87 8.66 6.73
N GLY A 382 -14.97 8.65 7.70
CA GLY A 382 -14.81 9.76 8.62
C GLY A 382 -13.95 9.42 9.81
N LEU A 383 -13.05 10.34 10.14
CA LEU A 383 -12.30 10.43 11.37
C LEU A 383 -12.53 11.84 11.92
N GLY A 384 -12.93 11.96 13.18
CA GLY A 384 -13.32 13.26 13.72
C GLY A 384 -13.53 13.26 15.22
N PHE A 385 -14.17 14.32 15.69
CA PHE A 385 -14.53 14.49 17.09
C PHE A 385 -16.05 14.38 17.24
N ARG A 386 -16.46 13.77 18.36
CA ARG A 386 -17.83 13.84 18.82
C ARG A 386 -17.86 14.56 20.14
N ARG A 387 -18.63 15.65 20.19
CA ARG A 387 -18.91 16.37 21.43
C ARG A 387 -19.79 15.54 22.35
N GLY A 388 -19.43 15.44 23.61
CA GLY A 388 -20.29 14.86 24.63
C GLY A 388 -21.56 15.71 24.73
N GLY A 389 -22.73 15.10 24.55
CA GLY A 389 -23.99 15.80 24.81
C GLY A 389 -24.05 16.21 26.29
N GLU A 390 -24.53 17.43 26.55
CA GLU A 390 -24.86 17.89 27.91
C GLU A 390 -25.81 16.95 28.65
#